data_AF-A0A1H7WVI8-F1
#
_entry.id   AF-A0A1H7WVI8-F1
#
_cell.length_a   1.000
_cell.length_b   1.000
_cell.length_c   1.000
_cell.angle_alpha   90.00
_cell.angle_beta   90.00
_cell.angle_gamma   90.00
#
_symmetry.space_group_name_H-M   'P 1'
#
loop_
_entity.id
_entity.type
_entity.pdbx_description
1 polymer ?
#
loop_
_entity_poly.entity_id
_entity_poly.type
_entity_poly.pdbx_seq_one_letter_code
_entity_poly.pdbx_strand_id
1 'polypeptide(L)' 'MINFKLLAAFSAILLILIVIIQNSQPVETKFLFISITMPNAALLASTLLIGIFVGILIALSFSSAKRKPGGKQEKIK' A
#
# COMPACT_ATOMS: atom_id res chain seq x y z
N MET A 1 -5.66 -24.75 15.74
CA MET A 1 -4.52 -23.80 15.69
C MET A 1 -4.86 -22.70 14.71
N ILE A 2 -5.02 -21.47 15.17
CA ILE A 2 -5.30 -20.34 14.29
C ILE A 2 -4.03 -20.03 13.51
N ASN A 3 -4.11 -20.02 12.18
CA ASN A 3 -2.98 -19.72 11.33
C ASN A 3 -2.53 -18.28 11.62
N PHE A 4 -1.30 -18.12 12.13
CA PHE A 4 -0.78 -16.81 12.58
C PHE A 4 -0.84 -15.74 11.48
N LYS A 5 -0.68 -16.14 10.22
CA LYS A 5 -0.86 -15.28 9.03
C LYS A 5 -2.28 -14.72 8.93
N LEU A 6 -3.29 -15.51 9.24
CA LEU A 6 -4.70 -15.11 9.21
C LEU A 6 -5.04 -14.16 10.37
N LEU A 7 -4.49 -14.43 11.55
CA LEU A 7 -4.65 -13.58 12.73
C LEU A 7 -3.99 -12.21 12.51
N ALA A 8 -2.78 -12.19 11.94
CA ALA A 8 -2.07 -10.97 11.59
C ALA A 8 -2.82 -10.16 10.52
N ALA A 9 -3.34 -10.80 9.47
CA ALA A 9 -4.12 -10.14 8.44
C ALA A 9 -5.42 -9.53 9.01
N PHE A 10 -6.14 -10.27 9.85
CA PHE A 10 -7.36 -9.80 10.49
C PHE A 10 -7.09 -8.61 11.43
N SER A 11 -6.02 -8.69 12.22
CA SER A 11 -5.58 -7.59 13.11
C SER A 11 -5.19 -6.34 12.32
N ALA A 12 -4.47 -6.49 11.20
CA ALA A 12 -4.11 -5.37 10.34
C ALA A 12 -5.34 -4.67 9.73
N ILE A 13 -6.33 -5.44 9.27
CA ILE A 13 -7.59 -4.90 8.74
C ILE A 13 -8.34 -4.11 9.82
N LEU A 14 -8.40 -4.65 11.05
CA LEU A 14 -9.04 -3.98 12.17
C LEU A 14 -8.37 -2.64 12.50
N LEU A 15 -7.04 -2.61 12.53
CA LEU A 15 -6.26 -1.39 12.80
C LEU A 15 -6.49 -0.33 11.71
N ILE A 16 -6.53 -0.73 10.44
CA ILE A 16 -6.83 0.19 9.33
C ILE A 16 -8.22 0.81 9.50
N LEU A 17 -9.24 0.01 9.84
CA LEU A 17 -10.59 0.51 10.10
C LEU A 17 -10.62 1.52 11.25
N ILE A 18 -9.93 1.21 12.34
CA ILE A 18 -9.84 2.07 13.52
C ILE A 18 -9.16 3.40 13.16
N VAL A 19 -8.06 3.36 12.41
CA VAL A 19 -7.35 4.56 11.95
C VAL A 19 -8.26 5.43 11.07
N ILE A 20 -9.04 4.85 10.17
CA ILE A 20 -9.98 5.59 9.32
C ILE A 20 -11.09 6.26 10.16
N ILE A 21 -11.69 5.53 11.09
CA ILE A 21 -12.77 6.04 11.93
C ILE A 21 -12.25 7.12 12.89
N GLN A 22 -11.09 6.92 13.51
CA GLN A 22 -10.48 7.92 14.39
C GLN A 22 -10.01 9.16 13.62
N ASN A 23 -9.47 9.00 12.41
CA ASN A 23 -9.07 10.12 11.55
C ASN A 23 -10.24 10.72 10.76
N SER A 24 -11.49 10.40 11.09
CA SER A 24 -12.65 11.11 10.53
C SER A 24 -12.89 12.49 11.18
N GLN A 25 -11.94 12.97 11.99
CA GLN A 25 -11.89 14.36 12.44
C GLN A 25 -11.92 15.29 11.20
N PRO A 26 -12.91 16.20 11.10
CA PRO A 26 -13.03 17.11 9.98
C PRO A 26 -11.86 18.09 10.02
N VAL A 27 -11.01 18.07 9.01
CA VAL A 27 -9.91 19.02 8.88
C VAL A 27 -10.30 20.04 7.83
N GLU A 28 -10.22 21.32 8.19
CA GLU A 28 -10.37 22.39 7.22
C GLU A 28 -9.11 22.49 6.37
N THR A 29 -9.22 22.11 5.10
CA THR A 29 -8.14 22.33 4.13
C THR A 29 -8.40 23.62 3.38
N LYS A 30 -7.45 24.56 3.42
CA LYS A 30 -7.52 25.83 2.68
C LYS A 30 -6.74 25.69 1.38
N PHE A 31 -7.45 25.47 0.27
CA PHE A 31 -6.86 25.40 -1.06
C PHE A 31 -6.92 26.76 -1.73
N LEU A 32 -5.80 27.50 -1.66
CA LEU A 32 -5.56 28.87 -2.13
C LEU A 32 -6.55 29.96 -1.68
N PHE A 33 -7.86 29.79 -1.78
CA PHE A 33 -8.92 30.67 -1.23
C PHE A 33 -10.23 29.92 -0.91
N ILE A 34 -10.24 28.57 -1.00
CA ILE A 34 -11.42 27.73 -0.81
C ILE A 34 -11.19 26.84 0.42
N SER A 35 -12.07 26.95 1.41
CA SER A 35 -12.09 26.04 2.56
C SER A 35 -12.93 24.81 2.20
N ILE A 36 -12.27 23.66 2.11
CA ILE A 36 -12.94 22.37 1.93
C ILE A 36 -12.70 21.56 3.20
N THR A 37 -13.79 21.26 3.92
CA THR A 37 -13.78 20.32 5.03
C THR A 37 -13.70 18.90 4.46
N MET A 38 -12.52 18.28 4.57
CA MET A 38 -12.35 16.88 4.21
C MET A 38 -12.02 16.04 5.45
N PRO A 39 -12.52 14.80 5.56
CA PRO A 39 -12.11 13.90 6.63
C PRO A 39 -10.62 13.54 6.47
N ASN A 40 -9.82 13.69 7.52
CA ASN A 40 -8.37 13.42 7.49
C ASN A 40 -8.06 12.00 6.97
N ALA A 41 -8.88 11.03 7.39
CA ALA A 41 -8.77 9.63 7.00
C ALA A 41 -8.81 9.41 5.49
N ALA A 42 -9.67 10.14 4.76
CA ALA A 42 -9.75 10.01 3.30
C ALA A 42 -8.47 10.54 2.63
N LEU A 43 -7.87 11.58 3.20
CA LEU A 43 -6.65 12.21 2.69
C LEU A 43 -5.41 11.34 2.98
N LEU A 44 -5.33 10.75 4.18
CA LEU A 44 -4.29 9.78 4.54
C LEU A 44 -4.41 8.47 3.74
N ALA A 45 -5.62 7.93 3.60
CA ALA A 45 -5.85 6.70 2.85
C ALA A 45 -5.51 6.88 1.36
N SER A 46 -5.93 7.99 0.74
CA SER A 46 -5.59 8.30 -0.65
C SER A 46 -4.08 8.48 -0.84
N THR A 47 -3.42 9.23 0.04
CA THR A 47 -1.96 9.41 0.01
C THR A 47 -1.22 8.07 0.15
N LEU A 48 -1.66 7.21 1.07
CA LEU A 48 -1.08 5.88 1.27
C LEU A 48 -1.26 4.99 0.04
N LEU A 49 -2.45 4.96 -0.55
CA LEU A 49 -2.74 4.18 -1.76
C LEU A 49 -1.89 4.63 -2.94
N ILE A 50 -1.74 5.94 -3.14
CA ILE A 50 -0.88 6.50 -4.19
C ILE A 50 0.58 6.10 -3.95
N GLY A 51 1.07 6.25 -2.72
CA GLY A 51 2.45 5.87 -2.37
C GLY A 51 2.73 4.37 -2.58
N ILE A 52 1.81 3.50 -2.16
CA ILE A 52 1.90 2.05 -2.36
C ILE A 52 1.90 1.72 -3.86
N PHE A 53 0.96 2.31 -4.62
CA PHE A 53 0.84 2.05 -6.06
C PHE A 53 2.13 2.44 -6.80
N VAL A 54 2.66 3.64 -6.54
CA VAL A 54 3.93 4.12 -7.12
C VAL A 54 5.10 3.23 -6.69
N GLY A 55 5.17 2.87 -5.41
CA GLY A 55 6.22 1.99 -4.87
C GLY A 55 6.22 0.60 -5.53
N ILE A 56 5.05 0.02 -5.74
CA ILE A 56 4.90 -1.27 -6.45
C ILE A 56 5.35 -1.14 -7.90
N LEU A 57 4.92 -0.09 -8.62
CA LEU A 57 5.32 0.13 -10.01
C LEU A 57 6.85 0.22 -10.14
N ILE A 58 7.49 0.99 -9.28
CA ILE A 58 8.96 1.10 -9.22
C ILE A 58 9.56 -0.28 -8.94
N ALA A 59 9.13 -0.98 -7.88
CA ALA A 59 9.67 -2.28 -7.54
C ALA A 59 9.57 -3.30 -8.68
N LEU A 60 8.45 -3.30 -9.42
CA LEU A 60 8.26 -4.18 -10.59
C LEU A 60 9.15 -3.79 -11.77
N SER A 61 9.32 -2.50 -12.04
CA SER A 61 10.24 -2.01 -13.08
C SER A 61 11.69 -2.40 -12.78
N PHE A 62 12.13 -2.26 -11.53
CA PHE A 62 13.50 -2.63 -11.13
C PHE A 62 13.69 -4.15 -10.95
N SER A 63 12.64 -4.90 -10.59
CA SER A 63 12.71 -6.37 -10.44
C SER A 63 12.86 -7.09 -11.80
N SER A 64 12.42 -6.49 -12.90
CA SER A 64 12.53 -7.08 -14.24
C SER A 64 13.96 -7.09 -14.78
N ALA A 65 14.86 -6.27 -14.22
CA ALA A 65 16.25 -6.15 -14.69
C ALA A 65 17.17 -7.33 -14.29
N LYS A 66 16.69 -8.30 -13.48
CA LYS A 66 17.53 -9.39 -12.93
C LYS A 66 17.14 -10.82 -13.30
N ARG A 67 16.28 -11.03 -14.32
CA ARG A 67 16.10 -12.37 -14.91
C ARG A 67 17.00 -12.54 -16.13
N LYS A 68 18.26 -12.91 -15.91
CA LYS A 68 19.13 -13.46 -16.94
C LYS A 68 18.67 -14.90 -17.22
N PRO A 69 18.17 -15.25 -18.43
CA PRO A 69 17.87 -16.63 -18.77
C PRO A 69 19.19 -17.31 -19.17
N GLY A 70 19.64 -18.31 -18.43
CA GLY A 70 20.91 -18.96 -18.75
C GLY A 70 21.24 -20.13 -17.85
N GLY A 71 20.68 -21.30 -18.17
CA GLY A 71 21.05 -22.59 -17.61
C GLY A 71 20.62 -23.68 -18.58
N LYS A 72 21.24 -23.68 -19.77
CA LYS A 72 21.01 -24.62 -20.85
C LYS A 72 21.32 -26.03 -20.33
N GLN A 73 20.38 -26.95 -20.53
CA GLN A 73 20.56 -28.38 -20.31
C GLN A 73 21.80 -28.88 -21.06
N GLU A 74 22.86 -29.20 -20.33
CA GLU A 74 24.00 -29.91 -20.87
C GLU A 74 23.65 -31.40 -20.88
N LYS A 75 23.05 -31.85 -22.00
CA LYS A 75 23.21 -33.23 -22.45
C LYS A 75 24.72 -33.49 -22.53
N ILE A 76 25.21 -34.56 -21.89
CA ILE A 76 26.21 -35.53 -22.38
C ILE A 76 26.62 -36.42 -21.19
N LYS A 77 26.16 -37.67 -21.17
CA LYS A 77 27.02 -38.86 -21.27
C LYS A 77 26.15 -40.11 -21.45
#